data_AF-A0A1W2C1C3-F1
#
_entry.id   AF-A0A1W2C1C3-F1
#
_cell.length_a   1.000
_cell.length_b   1.000
_cell.length_c   1.000
_cell.angle_alpha   90.00
_cell.angle_beta   90.00
_cell.angle_gamma   90.00
#
_symmetry.space_group_name_H-M   'P 1'
#
loop_
_entity.id
_entity.type
_entity.pdbx_description
1 polymer ?
#
loop_
_entity_poly.entity_id
_entity_poly.type
_entity_poly.pdbx_seq_one_letter_code
_entity_poly.pdbx_strand_id
1 'polypeptide(L)' 'MRKFVKITEPVITPLEPRRANVLGEECLIDLRFVESRSEIGGWLYEYEATGEVGKVERFFERLRDIEHKRG' A
#
# COMPACT_ATOMS: atom_id res chain seq x y z
N MET A 1 -0.26 -26.50 12.03
CA MET A 1 0.43 -25.22 11.75
C MET A 1 -0.03 -24.71 10.40
N ARG A 2 -0.80 -23.61 10.33
CA ARG A 2 -1.09 -22.96 9.04
C ARG A 2 0.21 -22.28 8.58
N LYS A 3 0.72 -22.63 7.40
CA LYS A 3 1.82 -21.88 6.78
C LYS A 3 1.28 -20.49 6.46
N PHE A 4 1.79 -19.47 7.13
CA PHE A 4 1.50 -18.09 6.79
C PHE A 4 2.21 -17.79 5.47
N VAL A 5 1.46 -17.84 4.37
CA VAL A 5 1.99 -17.51 3.04
C VAL A 5 2.23 -16.01 3.00
N LYS A 6 3.50 -15.61 2.85
CA LYS A 6 3.86 -14.23 2.56
C LYS A 6 3.75 -14.00 1.06
N ILE A 7 3.19 -12.86 0.68
CA ILE A 7 3.12 -12.37 -0.69
C ILE A 7 3.76 -11.00 -0.78
N THR A 8 4.16 -10.61 -1.98
CA THR A 8 4.63 -9.27 -2.32
C THR A 8 3.83 -8.80 -3.52
N GLU A 9 3.09 -7.70 -3.36
CA GLU A 9 2.24 -7.14 -4.41
C GLU A 9 2.65 -5.70 -4.72
N PRO A 10 2.72 -5.30 -6.01
CA PRO A 10 2.94 -3.92 -6.37
C PRO A 10 1.68 -3.07 -6.11
N VAL A 11 1.86 -1.83 -5.70
CA VAL A 11 0.76 -0.88 -5.48
C VAL A 11 1.14 0.51 -5.99
N ILE A 12 0.23 1.13 -6.75
CA ILE A 12 0.37 2.51 -7.23
C ILE A 12 -0.76 3.32 -6.61
N THR A 13 -0.43 4.42 -5.95
CA THR A 13 -1.40 5.25 -5.24
C THR A 13 -0.95 6.72 -5.18
N PRO A 14 -1.87 7.69 -5.14
CA PRO A 14 -1.54 9.09 -4.83
C PRO A 14 -1.21 9.31 -3.33
N LEU A 15 -1.21 8.25 -2.51
CA LEU A 15 -0.84 8.35 -1.11
C LEU A 15 0.67 8.51 -0.94
N GLU A 16 1.10 9.65 -0.39
CA GLU A 16 2.52 9.95 -0.20
C GLU A 16 3.25 8.96 0.74
N PRO A 17 4.58 8.77 0.59
CA PRO A 17 5.35 7.74 1.30
C PRO A 17 5.17 7.72 2.81
N ARG A 18 5.12 8.89 3.46
CA ARG A 18 4.92 8.96 4.92
C ARG A 18 3.58 8.37 5.34
N ARG A 19 2.51 8.65 4.60
CA ARG A 19 1.17 8.15 4.93
C ARG A 19 1.00 6.69 4.53
N ALA A 20 1.60 6.28 3.42
CA ALA A 20 1.65 4.89 3.01
C ALA A 20 2.34 4.03 4.08
N ASN A 21 3.51 4.46 4.58
CA ASN A 21 4.22 3.74 5.65
C ASN A 21 3.40 3.60 6.93
N VAL A 22 2.74 4.66 7.40
CA VAL A 22 1.85 4.59 8.57
C VAL A 22 0.73 3.57 8.34
N LEU A 23 0.13 3.55 7.15
CA LEU A 23 -0.91 2.58 6.82
C LEU A 23 -0.36 1.14 6.76
N GLY A 24 0.86 0.94 6.25
CA GLY A 24 1.54 -0.34 6.25
C GLY A 24 1.80 -0.86 7.66
N GLU A 25 2.29 0.01 8.56
CA GLU A 25 2.47 -0.30 9.98
C GLU A 25 1.16 -0.69 10.67
N GLU A 26 0.08 0.07 10.45
CA GLU A 26 -1.27 -0.25 10.97
C GLU A 26 -1.79 -1.63 10.50
N CYS A 27 -1.40 -2.03 9.27
CA CYS A 27 -1.81 -3.30 8.67
C CYS A 27 -0.82 -4.44 8.93
N LEU A 28 0.28 -4.19 9.65
CA LEU A 28 1.34 -5.15 9.95
C LEU A 28 1.97 -5.75 8.67
N ILE A 29 2.21 -4.91 7.66
CA ILE A 29 2.91 -5.25 6.43
C ILE A 29 4.14 -4.34 6.24
N ASP A 30 5.11 -4.82 5.46
CA ASP A 30 6.25 -4.04 5.04
C ASP A 30 5.93 -3.32 3.72
N LEU A 31 6.30 -2.05 3.62
CA LEU A 31 6.22 -1.27 2.37
C LEU A 31 7.60 -0.83 1.95
N ARG A 32 7.91 -1.04 0.67
CA ARG A 32 9.11 -0.53 0.04
C ARG A 32 8.73 0.43 -1.06
N PHE A 33 9.17 1.69 -0.94
CA PHE A 33 9.04 2.66 -2.02
C PHE A 33 9.88 2.24 -3.23
N VAL A 34 9.26 2.26 -4.40
CA VAL A 34 9.89 1.92 -5.68
C VAL A 34 10.24 3.20 -6.42
N GLU A 35 9.21 3.97 -6.81
CA GLU A 35 9.39 5.21 -7.56
C GLU A 35 8.19 6.16 -7.40
N SER A 36 8.36 7.38 -7.88
CA SER A 36 7.29 8.38 -7.98
C SER A 36 7.26 8.97 -9.37
N ARG A 37 6.05 9.17 -9.91
CA ARG A 37 5.83 9.80 -11.21
C ARG A 37 4.85 10.96 -11.07
N SER A 38 5.08 12.03 -11.84
CA SER A 38 4.15 13.14 -11.94
C SER A 38 3.24 12.93 -13.15
N GLU A 39 1.94 13.03 -12.96
CA GLU A 39 0.92 12.98 -14.01
C GLU A 39 0.08 14.27 -14.02
N ILE A 40 -0.75 14.45 -15.06
CA ILE A 40 -1.59 15.66 -15.23
C ILE A 40 -2.52 15.89 -14.01
N GLY A 41 -2.87 14.81 -13.29
CA GLY A 41 -3.74 14.84 -12.10
C GLY A 41 -3.02 14.85 -10.74
N GLY A 42 -1.68 14.87 -10.70
CA GLY A 42 -0.91 14.87 -9.45
C GLY A 42 0.23 13.84 -9.43
N TRP A 43 0.77 13.60 -8.24
CA TRP A 43 1.82 12.60 -8.03
C TRP A 43 1.22 11.22 -7.78
N LEU A 44 1.81 10.21 -8.41
CA LEU A 44 1.61 8.81 -8.09
C LEU A 44 2.89 8.22 -7.53
N TYR A 45 2.74 7.36 -6.54
CA TYR A 45 3.83 6.68 -5.86
C TYR A 45 3.62 5.18 -5.98
N GLU A 46 4.70 4.48 -6.30
CA GLU A 46 4.73 3.03 -6.44
C GLU A 46 5.45 2.39 -5.25
N TYR A 47 4.88 1.31 -4.73
CA TYR A 47 5.42 0.55 -3.62
C TYR A 47 5.33 -0.96 -3.88
N GLU A 48 6.21 -1.72 -3.23
CA GLU A 48 6.05 -3.16 -3.02
C GLU A 48 5.49 -3.37 -1.60
N ALA A 49 4.32 -4.02 -1.51
CA ALA A 49 3.66 -4.37 -0.25
C ALA A 49 3.89 -5.85 0.07
N THR A 50 4.63 -6.13 1.16
CA THR A 50 4.99 -7.49 1.55
C THR A 50 4.39 -7.87 2.89
N GLY A 51 3.71 -9.00 2.96
CA GLY A 51 3.08 -9.46 4.20
C GLY A 51 2.32 -10.76 4.04
N GLU A 52 1.63 -11.18 5.10
CA GLU A 52 0.68 -12.30 5.01
C GLU A 52 -0.51 -11.90 4.12
N VAL A 53 -1.02 -12.82 3.31
CA VAL A 53 -2.11 -12.57 2.34
C VAL A 53 -3.25 -11.71 2.92
N GLY A 54 -3.85 -12.12 4.05
CA GLY A 54 -4.96 -11.38 4.65
C GLY A 54 -4.60 -9.99 5.22
N LYS A 55 -3.33 -9.75 5.54
CA LYS A 55 -2.85 -8.44 5.99
C LYS A 55 -2.63 -7.50 4.81
N VAL A 56 -2.11 -8.03 3.71
CA VAL A 56 -1.95 -7.29 2.44
C VAL A 56 -3.33 -6.97 1.84
N GLU A 57 -4.28 -7.90 1.86
CA GLU A 57 -5.68 -7.64 1.45
C GLU A 57 -6.31 -6.51 2.27
N ARG A 58 -6.18 -6.54 3.60
CA ARG A 58 -6.66 -5.48 4.49
C ARG A 58 -6.02 -4.12 4.19
N PHE A 59 -4.73 -4.10 3.87
CA PHE A 59 -4.04 -2.87 3.47
C PHE A 59 -4.68 -2.26 2.20
N PHE A 60 -4.97 -3.08 1.20
CA PHE A 60 -5.62 -2.62 -0.04
C PHE A 60 -7.03 -2.08 0.19
N GLU A 61 -7.83 -2.73 1.04
CA GLU A 61 -9.16 -2.23 1.41
C GLU A 61 -9.07 -0.84 2.07
N ARG A 62 -8.17 -0.68 3.03
CA ARG A 62 -7.95 0.59 3.74
C ARG A 62 -7.40 1.69 2.83
N LEU A 63 -6.51 1.34 1.92
CA LEU A 63 -5.96 2.27 0.93
C LEU A 63 -7.09 2.82 0.05
N ARG A 64 -7.95 1.93 -0.45
CA ARG A 64 -9.12 2.28 -1.26
C ARG A 64 -10.11 3.16 -0.49
N ASP A 65 -10.34 2.91 0.80
CA ASP A 65 -11.18 3.77 1.64
C ASP A 65 -10.61 5.21 1.76
N ILE A 66 -9.29 5.34 1.86
CA ILE A 66 -8.61 6.64 1.94
C ILE A 66 -8.69 7.38 0.60
N GLU A 67 -8.53 6.67 -0.51
CA GLU A 67 -8.62 7.23 -1.87
C GLU A 67 -10.04 7.72 -2.18
N HIS A 68 -11.07 6.93 -1.85
CA HIS A 68 -12.46 7.35 -2.06
C HIS A 68 -12.87 8.56 -1.19
N LYS A 69 -12.35 8.68 0.04
CA LYS A 69 -12.62 9.86 0.89
C LYS A 69 -11.95 11.15 0.39
N ARG A 70 -10.98 11.04 -0.51
CA ARG A 70 -10.30 12.19 -1.14
C ARG A 70 -10.96 12.62 -2.47
N GLY A 71 -11.82 11.78 -3.03
CA GLY A 71 -12.60 12.05 -4.25
C GLY A 71 -13.88 12.84 -3.99
#